data_AF-A0A269YPS2-F1
#
_entry.id   AF-A0A269YPS2-F1
#
_cell.length_a   1.000
_cell.length_b   1.000
_cell.length_c   1.000
_cell.angle_alpha   90.00
_cell.angle_beta   90.00
_cell.angle_gamma   90.00
#
_symmetry.space_group_name_H-M   'P 1'
#
loop_
_entity.id
_entity.type
_entity.pdbx_description
1 polymer ?
#
loop_
_entity_poly.entity_id
_entity_poly.type
_entity_poly.pdbx_seq_one_letter_code
_entity_poly.pdbx_strand_id
1 'polypeptide(L)'
;MKKRNLLLVALASVSFALAAPLTIDTASSPITYAKSTKKVTGHTVAKAIKSTPDLNPTASVRKFPTSVYDKYWQTFDRWYNVEAMSRPGTFKNHTASIYISNKTLRPYAAAAIQNWNQALNTKVFKLGTQASHTITVNFKHAGTGTGSWDGYYISNRVYLNYNFFDNSAYLPAVYKAETGQAMPDGNKPESSDYQALYVKYWESVITHELGHSLGLDHTPYSNDIMESDSETKGSDFKYSWSRPIIVNNNFAIFQNKLSSRDINRAHLTKILGYW
;
A
#
# COMPACT_ATOMS: atom_id res chain seq x y z
N MET A 1 6.50 3.24 46.40
CA MET A 1 6.97 3.39 45.00
C MET A 1 6.02 2.64 44.08
N LYS A 2 5.25 3.36 43.26
CA LYS A 2 4.15 2.81 42.44
C LYS A 2 4.71 2.07 41.22
N LYS A 3 4.42 0.77 41.12
CA LYS A 3 4.59 -0.03 39.90
C LYS A 3 3.63 0.52 38.84
N ARG A 4 4.16 1.08 37.74
CA ARG A 4 3.35 1.46 36.58
C ARG A 4 3.32 0.28 35.62
N ASN A 5 2.17 -0.37 35.53
CA ASN A 5 1.83 -1.33 34.48
C ASN A 5 1.82 -0.57 33.14
N LEU A 6 2.68 -0.97 32.21
CA LEU A 6 2.62 -0.57 30.81
C LEU A 6 1.49 -1.37 30.15
N LEU A 7 0.32 -0.73 30.03
CA LEU A 7 -0.70 -1.15 29.07
C LEU A 7 -0.22 -0.73 27.67
N LEU A 8 0.28 -1.68 26.89
CA LEU A 8 0.38 -1.53 25.43
C LEU A 8 -1.04 -1.66 24.89
N VAL A 9 -1.60 -0.52 24.49
CA VAL A 9 -2.89 -0.44 23.79
C VAL A 9 -2.63 -0.76 22.32
N ALA A 10 -3.49 -1.63 21.79
CA ALA A 10 -3.52 -2.07 20.39
C ALA A 10 -3.45 -0.88 19.42
N LEU A 11 -2.69 -1.07 18.34
CA LEU A 11 -2.52 -0.12 17.26
C LEU A 11 -3.89 0.20 16.64
N ALA A 12 -4.18 1.49 16.56
CA ALA A 12 -5.31 2.04 15.83
C ALA A 12 -4.74 3.09 14.88
N SER A 13 -4.68 2.76 13.60
CA SER A 13 -4.53 3.72 12.50
C SER A 13 -5.83 4.51 12.41
N VAL A 14 -5.90 5.65 13.10
CA VAL A 14 -7.02 6.58 12.96
C VAL A 14 -6.76 7.48 11.76
N SER A 15 -7.38 7.14 10.64
CA SER A 15 -7.44 7.97 9.45
C SER A 15 -8.34 9.18 9.72
N PHE A 16 -7.75 10.36 9.96
CA PHE A 16 -8.51 11.62 9.97
C PHE A 16 -8.85 12.02 8.53
N ALA A 17 -10.09 11.77 8.12
CA ALA A 17 -10.66 12.37 6.92
C ALA A 17 -10.84 13.87 7.14
N LEU A 18 -9.89 14.69 6.66
CA LEU A 18 -10.10 16.11 6.46
C LEU A 18 -11.03 16.30 5.26
N ALA A 19 -12.33 16.40 5.52
CA ALA A 19 -13.31 16.84 4.55
C ALA A 19 -13.05 18.33 4.22
N ALA A 20 -12.42 18.60 3.08
CA ALA A 20 -12.43 19.91 2.45
C ALA A 20 -13.22 19.80 1.13
N PRO A 21 -14.23 20.67 0.90
CA PRO A 21 -14.94 20.66 -0.37
C PRO A 21 -14.05 21.32 -1.44
N LEU A 22 -13.50 20.51 -2.35
CA LEU A 22 -12.92 21.01 -3.60
C LEU A 22 -13.94 20.84 -4.71
N THR A 23 -14.64 21.92 -5.04
CA THR A 23 -15.34 22.03 -6.32
C THR A 23 -14.28 22.22 -7.42
N ILE A 24 -13.99 21.17 -8.18
CA ILE A 24 -13.17 21.26 -9.38
C ILE A 24 -14.11 21.17 -10.58
N ASP A 25 -14.31 22.31 -11.22
CA ASP A 25 -15.06 22.42 -12.47
C ASP A 25 -14.13 22.00 -13.61
N THR A 26 -14.16 20.72 -13.99
CA THR A 26 -13.45 20.24 -15.18
C THR A 26 -14.44 20.08 -16.32
N ALA A 27 -14.43 21.04 -17.26
CA ALA A 27 -15.06 20.87 -18.55
C ALA A 27 -14.42 19.67 -19.28
N SER A 28 -15.14 18.56 -19.35
CA SER A 28 -14.74 17.37 -20.09
C SER A 28 -15.04 17.55 -21.58
N SER A 29 -14.01 17.63 -22.43
CA SER A 29 -14.19 17.47 -23.87
C SER A 29 -14.63 16.03 -24.19
N PRO A 30 -15.71 15.80 -24.96
CA PRO A 30 -16.17 14.46 -25.27
C PRO A 30 -15.24 13.79 -26.30
N ILE A 31 -14.61 12.69 -25.91
CA ILE A 31 -13.85 11.84 -26.84
C ILE A 31 -14.85 10.94 -27.58
N THR A 32 -14.93 11.10 -28.91
CA THR A 32 -15.77 10.30 -29.80
C THR A 32 -15.08 8.97 -30.12
N TYR A 33 -15.59 7.87 -29.59
CA TYR A 33 -15.13 6.51 -29.94
C TYR A 33 -16.05 5.84 -30.96
N ALA A 34 -15.45 5.10 -31.90
CA ALA A 34 -16.12 4.40 -32.99
C ALA A 34 -17.16 3.36 -32.50
N LYS A 35 -18.28 3.27 -33.21
CA LYS A 35 -19.39 2.34 -32.96
C LYS A 35 -19.00 0.90 -33.31
N SER A 36 -18.82 0.06 -32.29
CA SER A 36 -19.46 -1.27 -32.14
C SER A 36 -18.56 -2.21 -31.31
N THR A 37 -18.97 -2.52 -30.07
CA THR A 37 -18.69 -3.79 -29.40
C THR A 37 -19.80 -4.05 -28.37
N LYS A 38 -20.17 -5.32 -28.18
CA LYS A 38 -21.24 -5.81 -27.30
C LYS A 38 -21.25 -5.06 -25.95
N LYS A 39 -22.34 -4.32 -25.67
CA LYS A 39 -22.48 -3.51 -24.44
C LYS A 39 -22.39 -4.41 -23.20
N VAL A 40 -21.28 -4.32 -22.46
CA VAL A 40 -21.13 -5.03 -21.19
C VAL A 40 -22.07 -4.39 -20.17
N THR A 41 -23.03 -5.17 -19.67
CA THR A 41 -24.01 -4.69 -18.69
C THR A 41 -23.40 -4.68 -17.30
N GLY A 42 -23.96 -3.86 -16.40
CA GLY A 42 -23.54 -3.85 -14.99
C GLY A 42 -23.71 -5.21 -14.31
N HIS A 43 -24.69 -6.01 -14.76
CA HIS A 43 -24.86 -7.39 -14.29
C HIS A 43 -23.65 -8.28 -14.60
N THR A 44 -23.09 -8.18 -15.82
CA THR A 44 -21.89 -8.93 -16.19
C THR A 44 -20.69 -8.51 -15.35
N VAL A 45 -20.52 -7.21 -15.08
CA VAL A 45 -19.45 -6.69 -14.21
C VAL A 45 -19.60 -7.23 -12.79
N ALA A 46 -20.80 -7.12 -12.21
CA ALA A 46 -21.08 -7.61 -10.86
C ALA A 46 -20.87 -9.12 -10.74
N LYS A 47 -21.23 -9.91 -11.76
CA LYS A 47 -20.99 -11.36 -11.79
C LYS A 47 -19.50 -11.67 -11.81
N ALA A 48 -18.71 -10.97 -12.61
CA ALA A 48 -17.26 -11.16 -12.66
C ALA A 48 -16.62 -10.84 -11.30
N ILE A 49 -16.99 -9.72 -10.67
CA ILE A 49 -16.51 -9.34 -9.33
C ILE A 49 -16.88 -10.41 -8.29
N LYS A 50 -18.12 -10.92 -8.28
CA LYS A 50 -18.53 -11.97 -7.35
C LYS A 50 -17.78 -13.30 -7.53
N SER A 51 -17.17 -13.53 -8.69
CA SER A 51 -16.42 -14.74 -8.98
C SER A 51 -14.94 -14.66 -8.59
N THR A 52 -14.47 -13.50 -8.12
CA THR A 52 -13.10 -13.36 -7.64
C THR A 52 -12.99 -13.67 -6.15
N PRO A 53 -11.83 -14.17 -5.67
CA PRO A 53 -11.53 -14.16 -4.24
C PRO A 53 -11.57 -12.74 -3.70
N ASP A 54 -11.79 -12.60 -2.40
CA ASP A 54 -11.97 -11.29 -1.79
C ASP A 54 -10.78 -10.36 -2.06
N LEU A 55 -11.10 -9.12 -2.46
CA LEU A 55 -10.17 -8.06 -2.82
C LEU A 55 -9.13 -8.46 -3.91
N ASN A 56 -9.31 -9.57 -4.63
CA ASN A 56 -8.32 -10.09 -5.58
C ASN A 56 -8.85 -10.07 -7.03
N PRO A 57 -8.63 -9.01 -7.81
CA PRO A 57 -9.20 -8.88 -9.16
C PRO A 57 -8.49 -9.80 -10.16
N THR A 58 -9.05 -11.00 -10.35
CA THR A 58 -8.50 -12.00 -11.28
C THR A 58 -8.61 -11.55 -12.75
N ALA A 59 -8.09 -12.36 -13.68
CA ALA A 59 -8.16 -12.07 -15.11
C ALA A 59 -9.60 -11.86 -15.64
N SER A 60 -10.62 -12.43 -14.99
CA SER A 60 -12.03 -12.22 -15.37
C SER A 60 -12.48 -10.76 -15.24
N VAL A 61 -11.87 -10.02 -14.32
CA VAL A 61 -12.16 -8.61 -14.06
C VAL A 61 -11.22 -7.69 -14.81
N ARG A 62 -9.96 -8.10 -15.02
CA ARG A 62 -8.92 -7.28 -15.68
C ARG A 62 -8.93 -7.31 -17.21
N LYS A 63 -9.89 -8.02 -17.83
CA LYS A 63 -9.97 -8.18 -19.29
C LYS A 63 -11.19 -7.50 -19.93
N PHE A 64 -11.91 -6.66 -19.19
CA PHE A 64 -12.97 -5.85 -19.79
C PHE A 64 -12.40 -4.80 -20.77
N PRO A 65 -13.19 -4.31 -21.73
CA PRO A 65 -12.83 -3.14 -22.53
C PRO A 65 -12.66 -1.88 -21.66
N THR A 66 -11.81 -0.93 -22.09
CA THR A 66 -11.54 0.33 -21.37
C THR A 66 -12.81 1.07 -20.94
N SER A 67 -13.81 1.15 -21.83
CA SER A 67 -15.08 1.83 -21.57
C SER A 67 -15.88 1.25 -20.39
N VAL A 68 -15.62 0.00 -19.99
CA VAL A 68 -16.22 -0.60 -18.79
C VAL A 68 -15.57 -0.03 -17.53
N TYR A 69 -14.26 0.14 -17.51
CA TYR A 69 -13.56 0.76 -16.38
C TYR A 69 -13.94 2.22 -16.25
N ASP A 70 -13.96 2.99 -17.35
CA ASP A 70 -14.39 4.40 -17.35
C ASP A 70 -15.81 4.56 -16.77
N LYS A 71 -16.68 3.59 -17.04
CA LYS A 71 -18.07 3.62 -16.58
C LYS A 71 -18.25 3.15 -15.14
N TYR A 72 -17.49 2.16 -14.69
CA TYR A 72 -17.71 1.47 -13.41
C TYR A 72 -16.51 1.59 -12.45
N TRP A 73 -15.61 2.57 -12.64
CA TRP A 73 -14.39 2.72 -11.83
C TRP A 73 -14.67 2.71 -10.33
N GLN A 74 -15.65 3.47 -9.84
CA GLN A 74 -16.05 3.49 -8.41
C GLN A 74 -16.48 2.11 -7.89
N THR A 75 -17.02 1.26 -8.76
CA THR A 75 -17.36 -0.13 -8.38
C THR A 75 -16.08 -0.94 -8.21
N PHE A 76 -15.10 -0.77 -9.09
CA PHE A 76 -13.81 -1.46 -8.94
C PHE A 76 -13.04 -0.97 -7.72
N ASP A 77 -12.98 0.34 -7.50
CA ASP A 77 -12.38 0.98 -6.32
C ASP A 77 -12.91 0.34 -5.04
N ARG A 78 -14.23 0.42 -4.85
CA ARG A 78 -14.88 -0.16 -3.67
C ARG A 78 -14.66 -1.64 -3.52
N TRP A 79 -14.78 -2.43 -4.58
CA TRP A 79 -14.73 -3.90 -4.46
C TRP A 79 -13.33 -4.47 -4.30
N TYR A 80 -12.30 -3.66 -4.60
CA TYR A 80 -10.90 -4.06 -4.52
C TYR A 80 -10.07 -3.16 -3.60
N ASN A 81 -10.70 -2.25 -2.87
CA ASN A 81 -10.06 -1.26 -2.01
C ASN A 81 -8.95 -0.51 -2.77
N VAL A 82 -9.25 0.06 -3.93
CA VAL A 82 -8.24 0.81 -4.70
C VAL A 82 -8.71 2.22 -4.94
N GLU A 83 -7.80 3.17 -5.04
CA GLU A 83 -8.11 4.57 -5.32
C GLU A 83 -6.92 5.32 -5.91
N ALA A 84 -7.16 6.47 -6.52
CA ALA A 84 -6.10 7.31 -7.10
C ALA A 84 -5.37 8.14 -6.02
N MET A 85 -4.39 7.53 -5.33
CA MET A 85 -3.65 8.17 -4.23
C MET A 85 -2.50 9.10 -4.70
N SER A 86 -2.03 8.90 -5.92
CA SER A 86 -0.93 9.69 -6.50
C SER A 86 -1.46 10.89 -7.27
N ARG A 87 -0.74 12.02 -7.23
CA ARG A 87 -1.13 13.20 -8.01
C ARG A 87 -1.07 12.90 -9.52
N PRO A 88 -1.93 13.51 -10.36
CA PRO A 88 -1.80 13.39 -11.81
C PRO A 88 -0.39 13.70 -12.29
N GLY A 89 0.15 12.87 -13.18
CA GLY A 89 1.49 13.01 -13.74
C GLY A 89 2.64 12.46 -12.90
N THR A 90 2.36 11.86 -11.73
CA THR A 90 3.36 11.15 -10.90
C THR A 90 3.96 9.97 -11.66
N PHE A 91 3.10 9.21 -12.33
CA PHE A 91 3.48 8.16 -13.25
C PHE A 91 3.36 8.70 -14.67
N LYS A 92 4.47 8.64 -15.40
CA LYS A 92 4.54 9.00 -16.82
C LYS A 92 4.78 7.72 -17.58
N ASN A 93 3.86 7.35 -18.47
CA ASN A 93 3.90 6.08 -19.20
C ASN A 93 4.08 4.87 -18.26
N HIS A 94 3.33 4.84 -17.15
CA HIS A 94 3.41 3.78 -16.14
C HIS A 94 4.72 3.67 -15.37
N THR A 95 5.52 4.75 -15.32
CA THR A 95 6.75 4.81 -14.53
C THR A 95 6.82 6.06 -13.66
N ALA A 96 7.11 5.87 -12.37
CA ALA A 96 7.51 6.94 -11.46
C ALA A 96 9.02 6.93 -11.20
N SER A 97 9.59 8.11 -10.96
CA SER A 97 11.01 8.29 -10.62
C SER A 97 11.15 8.57 -9.13
N ILE A 98 11.86 7.71 -8.40
CA ILE A 98 12.03 7.78 -6.95
C ILE A 98 13.36 8.45 -6.59
N TYR A 99 13.33 9.53 -5.82
CA TYR A 99 14.53 10.16 -5.26
C TYR A 99 14.68 9.86 -3.76
N ILE A 100 15.86 9.40 -3.37
CA ILE A 100 16.22 9.09 -1.98
C ILE A 100 17.46 9.90 -1.59
N SER A 101 17.25 11.00 -0.88
CA SER A 101 18.32 11.89 -0.41
C SER A 101 19.16 11.19 0.67
N ASN A 102 18.50 10.57 1.65
CA ASN A 102 19.10 9.92 2.80
C ASN A 102 19.81 8.61 2.41
N LYS A 103 21.11 8.50 2.70
CA LYS A 103 21.93 7.34 2.32
C LYS A 103 21.51 6.05 3.04
N THR A 104 21.05 6.14 4.29
CA THR A 104 20.58 4.99 5.09
C THR A 104 19.36 4.34 4.46
N LEU A 105 18.43 5.12 3.89
CA LEU A 105 17.21 4.60 3.29
C LEU A 105 17.41 4.01 1.87
N ARG A 106 18.51 4.34 1.19
CA ARG A 106 18.75 3.90 -0.20
C ARG A 106 18.68 2.38 -0.40
N PRO A 107 19.38 1.52 0.37
CA PRO A 107 19.30 0.08 0.15
C PRO A 107 17.88 -0.46 0.30
N TYR A 108 17.16 -0.04 1.35
CA TYR A 108 15.77 -0.45 1.60
C TYR A 108 14.83 -0.04 0.46
N ALA A 109 14.92 1.22 0.02
CA ALA A 109 14.11 1.72 -1.09
C ALA A 109 14.45 1.03 -2.42
N ALA A 110 15.73 0.72 -2.67
CA ALA A 110 16.14 -0.01 -3.87
C ALA A 110 15.55 -1.42 -3.89
N ALA A 111 15.53 -2.12 -2.76
CA ALA A 111 14.91 -3.44 -2.63
C ALA A 111 13.39 -3.38 -2.86
N ALA A 112 12.70 -2.39 -2.29
CA ALA A 112 11.26 -2.19 -2.50
C ALA A 112 10.91 -1.88 -3.97
N ILE A 113 11.71 -1.03 -4.64
CA ILE A 113 11.60 -0.76 -6.08
C ILE A 113 11.75 -2.03 -6.90
N GLN A 114 12.78 -2.84 -6.60
CA GLN A 114 13.03 -4.10 -7.30
C GLN A 114 11.89 -5.09 -7.11
N ASN A 115 11.34 -5.19 -5.89
CA ASN A 115 10.26 -6.09 -5.56
C ASN A 115 9.02 -5.83 -6.44
N TRP A 116 8.53 -4.59 -6.45
CA TRP A 116 7.40 -4.20 -7.30
C TRP A 116 7.68 -4.38 -8.79
N ASN A 117 8.87 -3.97 -9.26
CA ASN A 117 9.23 -4.09 -10.66
C ASN A 117 9.28 -5.56 -11.13
N GLN A 118 9.84 -6.45 -10.30
CA GLN A 118 9.91 -7.88 -10.58
C GLN A 118 8.51 -8.50 -10.57
N ALA A 119 7.70 -8.20 -9.56
CA ALA A 119 6.37 -8.78 -9.41
C ALA A 119 5.41 -8.36 -10.54
N LEU A 120 5.52 -7.11 -11.00
CA LEU A 120 4.71 -6.58 -12.11
C LEU A 120 5.33 -6.83 -13.49
N ASN A 121 6.54 -7.41 -13.53
CA ASN A 121 7.35 -7.60 -14.74
C ASN A 121 7.44 -6.33 -15.59
N THR A 122 7.65 -5.18 -14.95
CA THR A 122 7.73 -3.88 -15.62
C THR A 122 8.51 -2.88 -14.75
N LYS A 123 9.08 -1.85 -15.36
CA LYS A 123 9.76 -0.77 -14.63
C LYS A 123 8.74 0.27 -14.16
N VAL A 124 7.92 -0.10 -13.19
CA VAL A 124 6.95 0.81 -12.59
C VAL A 124 7.64 1.90 -11.75
N PHE A 125 8.76 1.57 -11.13
CA PHE A 125 9.61 2.50 -10.40
C PHE A 125 11.03 2.49 -10.97
N LYS A 126 11.63 3.67 -11.05
CA LYS A 126 13.07 3.81 -11.34
C LYS A 126 13.71 4.78 -10.36
N LEU A 127 15.01 4.64 -10.13
CA LEU A 127 15.75 5.66 -9.40
C LEU A 127 15.78 6.97 -10.21
N GLY A 128 15.42 8.06 -9.55
CA GLY A 128 15.54 9.42 -10.04
C GLY A 128 16.72 10.15 -9.41
N THR A 129 16.81 11.45 -9.69
CA THR A 129 17.79 12.36 -9.12
C THR A 129 17.09 13.47 -8.35
N GLN A 130 17.85 14.27 -7.60
CA GLN A 130 17.30 15.45 -6.93
C GLN A 130 16.60 16.41 -7.92
N ALA A 131 17.15 16.55 -9.13
CA ALA A 131 16.58 17.41 -10.17
C ALA A 131 15.46 16.73 -10.99
N SER A 132 15.37 15.40 -11.00
CA SER A 132 14.42 14.65 -11.82
C SER A 132 13.84 13.47 -11.05
N HIS A 133 12.71 13.71 -10.39
CA HIS A 133 11.93 12.71 -9.67
C HIS A 133 10.44 13.08 -9.66
N THR A 134 9.60 12.10 -9.34
CA THR A 134 8.15 12.30 -9.12
C THR A 134 7.72 11.87 -7.72
N ILE A 135 8.48 10.98 -7.07
CA ILE A 135 8.29 10.55 -5.68
C ILE A 135 9.58 10.74 -4.88
N THR A 136 9.47 11.08 -3.60
CA THR A 136 10.62 11.10 -2.68
C THR A 136 10.45 10.13 -1.52
N VAL A 137 11.56 9.58 -1.01
CA VAL A 137 11.60 8.75 0.21
C VAL A 137 12.44 9.46 1.26
N ASN A 138 11.86 9.75 2.42
CA ASN A 138 12.53 10.50 3.48
C ASN A 138 12.13 9.97 4.86
N PHE A 139 12.90 10.34 5.88
CA PHE A 139 12.44 10.25 7.25
C PHE A 139 11.50 11.40 7.59
N LYS A 140 10.60 11.16 8.54
CA LYS A 140 9.84 12.19 9.23
C LYS A 140 9.64 11.75 10.68
N HIS A 141 9.80 12.70 11.60
CA HIS A 141 9.39 12.47 12.99
C HIS A 141 7.86 12.51 13.05
N ALA A 142 7.25 11.37 13.39
CA ALA A 142 5.85 11.34 13.79
C ALA A 142 5.72 11.69 15.28
N GLY A 143 4.55 12.09 15.75
CA GLY A 143 4.27 12.08 17.19
C GLY A 143 4.30 10.65 17.73
N THR A 144 4.68 10.44 18.99
CA THR A 144 4.73 9.12 19.65
C THR A 144 3.38 8.68 20.25
N GLY A 145 2.26 9.25 19.77
CA GLY A 145 0.90 9.03 20.29
C GLY A 145 0.03 8.16 19.37
N THR A 146 -1.27 8.09 19.68
CA THR A 146 -2.31 7.48 18.81
C THR A 146 -2.25 8.06 17.40
N GLY A 147 -2.14 7.19 16.38
CA GLY A 147 -1.84 7.58 14.99
C GLY A 147 -0.37 7.42 14.60
N SER A 148 0.41 6.62 15.33
CA SER A 148 1.78 6.28 14.95
C SER A 148 1.79 5.35 13.74
N TRP A 149 2.47 5.75 12.69
CA TRP A 149 2.66 5.00 11.45
C TRP A 149 4.13 4.59 11.31
N ASP A 150 4.39 3.46 10.67
CA ASP A 150 5.75 3.00 10.34
C ASP A 150 6.25 3.69 9.07
N GLY A 151 5.39 3.63 8.06
CA GLY A 151 5.48 4.33 6.80
C GLY A 151 4.26 5.22 6.58
N TYR A 152 4.40 6.26 5.77
CA TYR A 152 3.26 7.07 5.36
C TYR A 152 3.47 7.65 3.97
N TYR A 153 2.62 7.25 3.04
CA TYR A 153 2.52 7.80 1.70
C TYR A 153 1.53 8.96 1.66
N ILE A 154 2.01 10.16 1.29
CA ILE A 154 1.16 11.31 1.05
C ILE A 154 1.74 12.22 -0.02
N SER A 155 0.91 12.63 -0.98
CA SER A 155 1.28 13.64 -1.98
C SER A 155 2.63 13.35 -2.65
N ASN A 156 2.82 12.12 -3.11
CA ASN A 156 4.03 11.62 -3.77
C ASN A 156 5.28 11.60 -2.87
N ARG A 157 5.09 11.44 -1.56
CA ARG A 157 6.17 11.31 -0.60
C ARG A 157 5.95 10.09 0.26
N VAL A 158 6.95 9.23 0.31
CA VAL A 158 7.07 8.15 1.27
C VAL A 158 7.84 8.69 2.47
N TYR A 159 7.23 8.59 3.64
CA TYR A 159 7.87 8.92 4.90
C TYR A 159 8.07 7.68 5.75
N LEU A 160 9.26 7.52 6.32
CA LEU A 160 9.53 6.51 7.36
C LEU A 160 9.61 7.19 8.71
N ASN A 161 9.04 6.54 9.72
CA ASN A 161 9.01 7.09 11.07
C ASN A 161 10.38 6.95 11.74
N TYR A 162 11.06 8.09 11.88
CA TYR A 162 12.42 8.13 12.42
C TYR A 162 12.48 7.64 13.87
N ASN A 163 11.43 7.85 14.67
CA ASN A 163 11.42 7.47 16.08
C ASN A 163 11.40 5.95 16.28
N PHE A 164 10.95 5.21 15.25
CA PHE A 164 10.84 3.76 15.27
C PHE A 164 11.99 3.08 14.53
N PHE A 165 12.48 3.72 13.47
CA PHE A 165 13.61 3.22 12.69
C PHE A 165 14.83 2.92 13.57
N ASP A 166 15.37 3.92 14.26
CA ASP A 166 16.58 3.72 15.09
C ASP A 166 16.30 3.08 16.48
N ASN A 167 15.08 2.61 16.74
CA ASN A 167 14.69 2.02 18.03
C ASN A 167 14.77 0.50 18.01
N SER A 168 15.80 -0.06 18.65
CA SER A 168 16.03 -1.51 18.72
C SER A 168 14.95 -2.30 19.48
N ALA A 169 14.12 -1.65 20.31
CA ALA A 169 13.01 -2.29 20.99
C ALA A 169 11.72 -2.30 20.15
N TYR A 170 11.68 -1.57 19.04
CA TYR A 170 10.46 -1.39 18.25
C TYR A 170 10.09 -2.67 17.48
N LEU A 171 11.00 -3.17 16.65
CA LEU A 171 10.75 -4.36 15.84
C LEU A 171 10.37 -5.60 16.67
N PRO A 172 11.02 -5.92 17.80
CA PRO A 172 10.58 -7.02 18.67
C PRO A 172 9.14 -6.84 19.20
N ALA A 173 8.74 -5.59 19.49
CA ALA A 173 7.39 -5.29 19.94
C ALA A 173 6.36 -5.48 18.82
N VAL A 174 6.64 -4.98 17.62
CA VAL A 174 5.80 -5.18 16.42
C VAL A 174 5.68 -6.67 16.10
N TYR A 175 6.80 -7.39 16.02
CA TYR A 175 6.79 -8.83 15.76
C TYR A 175 5.91 -9.61 16.73
N LYS A 176 5.96 -9.27 18.02
CA LYS A 176 5.11 -9.90 19.03
C LYS A 176 3.64 -9.51 18.90
N ALA A 177 3.34 -8.26 18.55
CA ALA A 177 1.97 -7.81 18.33
C ALA A 177 1.33 -8.54 17.15
N GLU A 178 2.05 -8.65 16.04
CA GLU A 178 1.58 -9.28 14.79
C GLU A 178 1.45 -10.81 14.91
N THR A 179 2.51 -11.46 15.42
CA THR A 179 2.62 -12.92 15.36
C THR A 179 2.17 -13.62 16.65
N GLY A 180 2.03 -12.88 17.75
CA GLY A 180 1.87 -13.42 19.09
C GLY A 180 3.13 -14.09 19.67
N GLN A 181 4.23 -14.15 18.91
CA GLN A 181 5.46 -14.84 19.30
C GLN A 181 6.57 -13.86 19.68
N ALA A 182 7.51 -14.30 20.51
CA ALA A 182 8.73 -13.52 20.72
C ALA A 182 9.59 -13.54 19.45
N MET A 183 10.12 -12.39 19.06
CA MET A 183 11.08 -12.30 17.97
C MET A 183 12.35 -13.07 18.33
N PRO A 184 12.84 -13.99 17.46
CA PRO A 184 14.14 -14.61 17.63
C PRO A 184 15.24 -13.56 17.78
N ASP A 185 16.08 -13.70 18.80
CA ASP A 185 17.13 -12.73 19.15
C ASP A 185 16.65 -11.26 19.28
N GLY A 186 15.36 -11.05 19.60
CA GLY A 186 14.78 -9.71 19.76
C GLY A 186 15.42 -8.85 20.86
N ASN A 187 16.23 -9.44 21.75
CA ASN A 187 17.00 -8.74 22.78
C ASN A 187 18.49 -8.56 22.42
N LYS A 188 18.92 -8.96 21.21
CA LYS A 188 20.30 -8.88 20.70
C LYS A 188 20.32 -8.17 19.35
N PRO A 189 20.19 -6.82 19.32
CA PRO A 189 20.13 -6.07 18.07
C PRO A 189 21.35 -6.26 17.18
N GLU A 190 22.50 -6.61 17.74
CA GLU A 190 23.75 -6.90 17.02
C GLU A 190 23.78 -8.28 16.33
N SER A 191 22.83 -9.18 16.62
CA SER A 191 22.78 -10.52 16.01
C SER A 191 22.44 -10.46 14.52
N SER A 192 22.94 -11.43 13.75
CA SER A 192 22.63 -11.56 12.32
C SER A 192 21.14 -11.73 12.06
N ASP A 193 20.45 -12.47 12.94
CA ASP A 193 19.03 -12.79 12.78
C ASP A 193 18.16 -11.57 13.02
N TYR A 194 18.48 -10.78 14.05
CA TYR A 194 17.84 -9.48 14.26
C TYR A 194 18.06 -8.56 13.07
N GLN A 195 19.31 -8.40 12.62
CA GLN A 195 19.65 -7.49 11.53
C GLN A 195 18.99 -7.91 10.21
N ALA A 196 18.92 -9.21 9.92
CA ALA A 196 18.24 -9.72 8.74
C ALA A 196 16.73 -9.40 8.77
N LEU A 197 16.07 -9.61 9.91
CA LEU A 197 14.65 -9.29 10.05
C LEU A 197 14.39 -7.78 10.03
N TYR A 198 15.26 -7.00 10.66
CA TYR A 198 15.20 -5.54 10.65
C TYR A 198 15.32 -4.97 9.24
N VAL A 199 16.26 -5.50 8.45
CA VAL A 199 16.37 -5.15 7.03
C VAL A 199 15.07 -5.47 6.30
N LYS A 200 14.57 -6.70 6.45
CA LYS A 200 13.34 -7.14 5.76
C LYS A 200 12.12 -6.34 6.15
N TYR A 201 11.97 -5.99 7.42
CA TYR A 201 10.85 -5.21 7.91
C TYR A 201 10.81 -3.82 7.27
N TRP A 202 11.92 -3.06 7.31
CA TRP A 202 11.94 -1.72 6.72
C TRP A 202 11.92 -1.71 5.19
N GLU A 203 12.43 -2.76 4.53
CA GLU A 203 12.16 -2.97 3.11
C GLU A 203 10.65 -3.12 2.85
N SER A 204 9.97 -3.92 3.67
CA SER A 204 8.53 -4.20 3.56
C SER A 204 7.69 -2.95 3.79
N VAL A 205 8.04 -2.12 4.78
CA VAL A 205 7.38 -0.82 5.03
C VAL A 205 7.49 0.05 3.78
N ILE A 206 8.67 0.21 3.16
CA ILE A 206 8.77 1.00 1.92
C ILE A 206 8.00 0.34 0.78
N THR A 207 7.99 -0.99 0.67
CA THR A 207 7.19 -1.71 -0.34
C THR A 207 5.70 -1.42 -0.16
N HIS A 208 5.19 -1.42 1.07
CA HIS A 208 3.82 -1.04 1.40
C HIS A 208 3.50 0.39 0.94
N GLU A 209 4.34 1.37 1.32
CA GLU A 209 4.11 2.77 0.94
C GLU A 209 4.20 3.01 -0.58
N LEU A 210 5.06 2.26 -1.28
CA LEU A 210 5.07 2.27 -2.74
C LEU A 210 3.81 1.62 -3.33
N GLY A 211 3.21 0.64 -2.66
CA GLY A 211 1.91 0.08 -3.03
C GLY A 211 0.80 1.12 -2.99
N HIS A 212 0.76 1.98 -1.97
CA HIS A 212 -0.14 3.14 -1.95
C HIS A 212 0.08 4.07 -3.14
N SER A 213 1.33 4.30 -3.56
CA SER A 213 1.58 5.11 -4.76
C SER A 213 0.98 4.49 -6.04
N LEU A 214 0.81 3.17 -6.09
CA LEU A 214 0.12 2.44 -7.17
C LEU A 214 -1.41 2.44 -7.01
N GLY A 215 -1.95 3.14 -6.02
CA GLY A 215 -3.38 3.22 -5.75
C GLY A 215 -3.94 2.02 -4.98
N LEU A 216 -3.10 1.29 -4.25
CA LEU A 216 -3.56 0.21 -3.39
C LEU A 216 -3.90 0.74 -2.01
N ASP A 217 -5.13 0.55 -1.57
CA ASP A 217 -5.52 0.76 -0.18
C ASP A 217 -5.29 -0.51 0.64
N HIS A 218 -5.60 -0.46 1.93
CA HIS A 218 -5.35 -1.58 2.81
C HIS A 218 -6.21 -2.81 2.52
N THR A 219 -5.73 -3.95 3.00
CA THR A 219 -6.46 -5.21 3.12
C THR A 219 -6.38 -5.70 4.55
N PRO A 220 -7.28 -6.59 4.99
CA PRO A 220 -7.17 -7.16 6.33
C PRO A 220 -6.25 -8.40 6.39
N TYR A 221 -5.53 -8.80 5.34
CA TYR A 221 -4.92 -10.14 5.30
C TYR A 221 -3.43 -10.14 5.61
N SER A 222 -3.01 -10.84 6.66
CA SER A 222 -1.59 -10.83 7.15
C SER A 222 -0.52 -11.18 6.11
N ASN A 223 -0.90 -11.92 5.07
CA ASN A 223 0.00 -12.37 4.01
C ASN A 223 0.07 -11.42 2.81
N ASP A 224 -0.55 -10.24 2.90
CA ASP A 224 -0.50 -9.17 1.90
C ASP A 224 0.41 -8.06 2.38
N ILE A 225 1.17 -7.45 1.47
CA ILE A 225 2.03 -6.34 1.86
C ILE A 225 1.20 -5.13 2.29
N MET A 226 0.00 -4.97 1.70
CA MET A 226 -0.94 -3.88 1.99
C MET A 226 -1.84 -4.18 3.18
N GLU A 227 -1.42 -5.05 4.10
CA GLU A 227 -2.20 -5.34 5.30
C GLU A 227 -2.29 -4.12 6.24
N SER A 228 -3.41 -3.97 6.93
CA SER A 228 -3.51 -3.11 8.11
C SER A 228 -4.40 -3.71 9.20
N ASP A 229 -4.08 -3.39 10.46
CA ASP A 229 -4.77 -3.90 11.65
C ASP A 229 -6.28 -3.59 11.68
N SER A 230 -6.65 -2.41 11.22
CA SER A 230 -8.02 -1.92 11.28
C SER A 230 -8.27 -0.89 10.21
N GLU A 231 -9.47 -0.90 9.65
CA GLU A 231 -9.96 0.15 8.79
C GLU A 231 -11.44 0.43 8.97
N THR A 232 -11.82 1.69 8.71
CA THR A 232 -13.21 2.11 8.70
C THR A 232 -13.67 2.33 7.26
N LYS A 233 -14.78 1.71 6.89
CA LYS A 233 -15.37 1.82 5.55
C LYS A 233 -15.55 3.28 5.11
N GLY A 234 -14.83 3.67 4.07
CA GLY A 234 -15.05 4.89 3.30
C GLY A 234 -15.95 4.71 2.07
N SER A 235 -15.99 5.73 1.21
CA SER A 235 -16.71 5.70 -0.08
C SER A 235 -16.21 4.62 -1.03
N ASP A 236 -14.89 4.43 -1.02
CA ASP A 236 -14.12 3.62 -1.99
C ASP A 236 -13.54 2.36 -1.34
N PHE A 237 -14.06 2.03 -0.17
CA PHE A 237 -13.64 0.89 0.63
C PHE A 237 -14.77 -0.12 0.82
N LYS A 238 -14.47 -1.42 0.70
CA LYS A 238 -15.49 -2.46 0.67
C LYS A 238 -16.25 -2.59 1.99
N TYR A 239 -15.50 -2.73 3.09
CA TYR A 239 -16.01 -3.02 4.42
C TYR A 239 -15.01 -2.58 5.49
N SER A 240 -15.49 -2.34 6.72
CA SER A 240 -14.63 -2.08 7.87
C SER A 240 -14.08 -3.38 8.45
N TRP A 241 -12.93 -3.32 9.11
CA TRP A 241 -12.44 -4.37 10.01
C TRP A 241 -11.73 -3.74 11.21
N SER A 242 -11.64 -4.50 12.29
CA SER A 242 -10.98 -4.05 13.52
C SER A 242 -9.82 -4.93 13.94
N ARG A 243 -9.53 -5.99 13.17
CA ARG A 243 -8.41 -6.92 13.36
C ARG A 243 -7.98 -7.53 12.02
N PRO A 244 -6.69 -7.90 11.88
CA PRO A 244 -6.22 -8.71 10.76
C PRO A 244 -6.91 -10.08 10.68
N ILE A 245 -7.09 -10.55 9.45
CA ILE A 245 -7.33 -11.94 9.07
C ILE A 245 -5.96 -12.62 8.94
N ILE A 246 -5.61 -13.40 9.95
CA ILE A 246 -4.40 -14.22 9.93
C ILE A 246 -4.61 -15.43 9.01
N VAL A 247 -3.93 -15.43 7.86
CA VAL A 247 -4.06 -16.53 6.89
C VAL A 247 -3.14 -17.70 7.25
N ASN A 248 -1.92 -17.41 7.67
CA ASN A 248 -0.90 -18.35 8.15
C ASN A 248 0.26 -17.56 8.78
N ASN A 249 1.34 -18.25 9.15
CA ASN A 249 2.54 -17.63 9.73
C ASN A 249 3.41 -16.86 8.71
N ASN A 250 2.96 -16.66 7.46
CA ASN A 250 3.68 -15.90 6.44
C ASN A 250 3.23 -14.43 6.39
N PHE A 251 3.53 -13.69 7.45
CA PHE A 251 3.28 -12.26 7.53
C PHE A 251 4.15 -11.53 6.50
N ALA A 252 3.51 -10.85 5.54
CA ALA A 252 4.21 -10.23 4.42
C ALA A 252 5.19 -9.13 4.87
N ILE A 253 4.85 -8.40 5.93
CA ILE A 253 5.65 -7.33 6.52
C ILE A 253 7.02 -7.82 7.05
N PHE A 254 7.16 -9.11 7.36
CA PHE A 254 8.43 -9.71 7.81
C PHE A 254 9.19 -10.44 6.70
N GLN A 255 8.63 -10.51 5.49
CA GLN A 255 9.21 -11.26 4.36
C GLN A 255 9.48 -10.38 3.14
N ASN A 256 8.97 -9.15 3.11
CA ASN A 256 8.97 -8.27 1.93
C ASN A 256 8.38 -9.00 0.71
N LYS A 257 7.22 -9.61 0.89
CA LYS A 257 6.59 -10.47 -0.13
C LYS A 257 5.26 -9.88 -0.59
N LEU A 258 5.12 -9.71 -1.89
CA LEU A 258 3.87 -9.33 -2.53
C LEU A 258 2.99 -10.57 -2.70
N SER A 259 1.73 -10.48 -2.26
CA SER A 259 0.74 -11.51 -2.51
C SER A 259 0.22 -11.45 -3.95
N SER A 260 -0.46 -12.49 -4.40
CA SER A 260 -1.20 -12.42 -5.67
C SER A 260 -2.30 -11.34 -5.63
N ARG A 261 -2.83 -11.02 -4.45
CA ARG A 261 -3.85 -9.99 -4.28
C ARG A 261 -3.25 -8.60 -4.52
N ASP A 262 -2.11 -8.30 -3.91
CA ASP A 262 -1.37 -7.04 -4.10
C ASP A 262 -1.05 -6.81 -5.59
N ILE A 263 -0.46 -7.83 -6.22
CA ILE A 263 -0.07 -7.79 -7.64
C ILE A 263 -1.29 -7.62 -8.53
N ASN A 264 -2.38 -8.34 -8.25
CA ASN A 264 -3.56 -8.27 -9.09
C ASN A 264 -4.28 -6.93 -8.98
N ARG A 265 -4.36 -6.36 -7.77
CA ARG A 265 -4.88 -5.01 -7.55
C ARG A 265 -4.01 -3.97 -8.23
N ALA A 266 -2.68 -4.09 -8.18
CA ALA A 266 -1.79 -3.16 -8.88
C ALA A 266 -2.00 -3.19 -10.41
N HIS A 267 -2.20 -4.37 -10.99
CA HIS A 267 -2.57 -4.45 -12.41
C HIS A 267 -3.94 -3.83 -12.70
N LEU A 268 -4.91 -3.96 -11.79
CA LEU A 268 -6.22 -3.30 -11.94
C LEU A 268 -6.05 -1.77 -11.91
N THR A 269 -5.28 -1.22 -10.97
CA THR A 269 -5.07 0.23 -10.86
C THR A 269 -4.31 0.81 -12.04
N LYS A 270 -3.43 0.03 -12.68
CA LYS A 270 -2.86 0.39 -13.99
C LYS A 270 -3.94 0.56 -15.06
N ILE A 271 -4.89 -0.37 -15.12
CA ILE A 271 -5.99 -0.36 -16.10
C ILE A 271 -6.94 0.81 -15.84
N LEU A 272 -7.17 1.14 -14.56
CA LEU A 272 -7.94 2.31 -14.13
C LEU A 272 -7.19 3.64 -14.35
N GLY A 273 -5.91 3.59 -14.71
CA GLY A 273 -5.09 4.76 -15.02
C GLY A 273 -4.50 5.47 -13.80
N TYR A 274 -4.40 4.81 -12.65
CA TYR A 274 -3.86 5.42 -11.42
C TYR A 274 -2.33 5.47 -11.44
N TRP A 275 -1.71 4.57 -12.19
CA TRP A 275 -0.28 4.59 -12.52
C TRP A 275 -0.04 4.13 -13.94
#